data_AF-A0A7X6WMR6-F1
#
_entry.id   AF-A0A7X6WMR6-F1
#
_cell.length_a   1.000
_cell.length_b   1.000
_cell.length_c   1.000
_cell.angle_alpha   90.00
_cell.angle_beta   90.00
_cell.angle_gamma   90.00
#
_symmetry.space_group_name_H-M   'P 1'
#
loop_
_entity.id
_entity.type
_entity.pdbx_description
1 polymer ?
#
loop_
_entity_poly.entity_id
_entity_poly.type
_entity_poly.pdbx_seq_one_letter_code
_entity_poly.pdbx_strand_id
1 'polypeptide(L)'
;MVKPSLKLRKYMMQYMNRRLMNSIIKRRNGRKKRQLSLKAKVALIMGIVCFLLLVLPTLVTQNWNPVNQNLSHTQKTSGTTVAVLNHQTNTVMNLPLETYLVGVVAAEMPASFEQEALKVQAIVARTYALKRLDMYTASPNPEHPEADVCTDSRHCQAWKSEAELRRQWGLIKFPMYYKKIIAAVESTKNKIITYEDKLIDPVYHSTCGGRTENSEDVWAKAIPYLRSVPCKWDQTAPRYEEQLTLT
;
A
#
# COMPACT_ATOMS: atom_id res chain seq x y z
N MET A 1 -38.77 70.18 -23.56
CA MET A 1 -37.42 69.92 -24.14
C MET A 1 -36.48 71.04 -23.72
N VAL A 2 -35.56 70.80 -22.79
CA VAL A 2 -34.58 71.80 -22.34
C VAL A 2 -33.26 71.52 -23.08
N LYS A 3 -32.87 72.42 -24.00
CA LYS A 3 -31.56 72.35 -24.69
C LYS A 3 -30.44 72.65 -23.67
N PRO A 4 -29.38 71.83 -23.58
CA PRO A 4 -28.26 72.09 -22.67
C PRO A 4 -27.56 73.41 -23.02
N SER A 5 -27.19 74.18 -22.01
CA SER A 5 -26.54 75.49 -22.17
C SER A 5 -25.19 75.39 -22.89
N LEU A 6 -24.83 76.41 -23.68
CA LEU A 6 -23.59 76.47 -24.47
C LEU A 6 -22.31 76.18 -23.67
N LYS A 7 -22.32 76.45 -22.35
CA LYS A 7 -21.19 76.19 -21.45
C LYS A 7 -20.85 74.70 -21.34
N LEU A 8 -21.86 73.83 -21.30
CA LEU A 8 -21.65 72.39 -21.13
C LEU A 8 -21.01 71.75 -22.39
N ARG A 9 -21.39 72.25 -23.57
CA ARG A 9 -20.81 71.78 -24.85
C ARG A 9 -19.33 72.16 -25.00
N LYS A 10 -18.93 73.36 -24.56
CA LYS A 10 -17.51 73.77 -24.56
C LYS A 10 -16.68 72.89 -23.62
N TYR A 11 -17.19 72.58 -22.43
CA TYR A 11 -16.49 71.71 -21.47
C TYR A 11 -16.29 70.29 -21.99
N MET A 12 -17.30 69.68 -22.61
CA MET A 12 -17.16 68.33 -23.18
C MET A 12 -16.16 68.27 -24.33
N MET A 13 -16.14 69.26 -25.24
CA MET A 13 -15.14 69.32 -26.32
C MET A 13 -13.72 69.48 -25.80
N GLN A 14 -13.51 70.32 -24.78
CA GLN A 14 -12.18 70.51 -24.17
C GLN A 14 -11.70 69.26 -23.45
N TYR A 15 -12.60 68.51 -22.81
CA TYR A 15 -12.29 67.25 -22.16
C TYR A 15 -11.91 66.15 -23.17
N MET A 16 -12.67 66.02 -24.26
CA MET A 16 -12.38 65.02 -25.30
C MET A 16 -11.04 65.27 -26.01
N ASN A 17 -10.70 66.52 -26.31
CA ASN A 17 -9.42 66.86 -26.93
C ASN A 17 -8.22 66.59 -26.01
N ARG A 18 -8.34 66.82 -24.70
CA ARG A 18 -7.29 66.45 -23.74
C ARG A 18 -7.09 64.94 -23.65
N ARG A 19 -8.17 64.16 -23.71
CA ARG A 19 -8.11 62.70 -23.65
C ARG A 19 -7.44 62.10 -24.90
N LEU A 20 -7.78 62.62 -26.08
CA LEU A 20 -7.18 62.21 -27.35
C LEU A 20 -5.68 62.56 -27.42
N MET A 21 -5.30 63.80 -27.08
CA MET A 21 -3.89 64.23 -27.05
C MET A 21 -3.05 63.38 -26.08
N ASN A 22 -3.55 63.11 -24.87
CA ASN A 22 -2.83 62.27 -23.91
C ASN A 22 -2.66 60.83 -24.39
N SER A 23 -3.60 60.30 -25.16
CA SER A 23 -3.49 58.95 -25.74
C SER A 23 -2.41 58.86 -26.82
N ILE A 24 -2.23 59.93 -27.60
CA ILE A 24 -1.24 60.01 -28.69
C ILE A 24 0.17 60.19 -28.12
N ILE A 25 0.35 61.03 -27.09
CA ILE A 25 1.64 61.23 -26.41
C ILE A 25 2.08 59.94 -25.71
N LYS A 26 1.16 59.22 -25.06
CA LYS A 26 1.48 57.94 -24.40
C LYS A 26 1.89 56.85 -25.39
N ARG A 27 1.34 56.85 -26.62
CA ARG A 27 1.75 55.91 -27.68
C ARG A 27 3.12 56.25 -28.30
N ARG A 28 3.52 57.54 -28.36
CA ARG A 28 4.79 57.95 -28.97
C ARG A 28 6.02 57.70 -28.09
N ASN A 29 5.88 57.71 -26.76
CA ASN A 29 6.99 57.49 -25.82
C ASN A 29 7.31 56.00 -25.53
N GLY A 30 6.56 55.04 -26.09
CA GLY A 30 6.70 53.60 -25.80
C GLY A 30 7.69 52.81 -26.67
N ARG A 31 8.38 53.42 -27.64
CA ARG A 31 9.28 52.70 -28.58
C ARG A 31 10.67 53.34 -28.68
N LYS A 32 11.47 53.27 -27.61
CA LYS A 32 12.94 53.26 -27.72
C LYS A 32 13.44 51.88 -27.29
N LYS A 33 13.70 51.01 -28.28
CA LYS A 33 14.26 49.66 -28.06
C LYS A 33 15.73 49.81 -27.61
N ARG A 34 16.01 49.62 -26.32
CA ARG A 34 17.39 49.46 -25.82
C ARG A 34 17.93 48.14 -26.38
N GLN A 35 18.82 48.21 -27.38
CA GLN A 35 19.54 47.01 -27.84
C GLN A 35 20.60 46.63 -26.79
N LEU A 36 20.55 45.38 -26.32
CA LEU A 36 21.51 44.82 -25.36
C LEU A 36 22.86 44.62 -26.07
N SER A 37 23.97 45.06 -25.45
CA SER A 37 25.31 44.94 -26.04
C SER A 37 25.69 43.47 -26.23
N LEU A 38 26.54 43.18 -27.23
CA LEU A 38 26.96 41.81 -27.55
C LEU A 38 27.54 41.07 -26.33
N LYS A 39 28.35 41.77 -25.52
CA LYS A 39 28.91 41.25 -24.26
C LYS A 39 27.82 40.84 -23.27
N ALA A 40 26.73 41.60 -23.16
CA ALA A 40 25.62 41.27 -22.29
C ALA A 40 24.79 40.08 -22.79
N LYS A 41 24.67 39.90 -24.12
CA LYS A 41 24.05 38.70 -24.70
C LYS A 41 24.88 37.44 -24.44
N VAL A 42 26.21 37.52 -24.60
CA VAL A 42 27.13 36.41 -24.31
C VAL A 42 27.08 36.03 -22.83
N ALA A 43 27.12 37.02 -21.93
CA ALA A 43 27.01 36.77 -20.49
C ALA A 43 25.66 36.13 -20.11
N LEU A 44 24.57 36.54 -20.74
CA LEU A 44 23.25 35.95 -20.53
C LEU A 44 23.20 34.47 -21.00
N ILE A 45 23.77 34.18 -22.18
CA ILE A 45 23.83 32.80 -22.70
C ILE A 45 24.70 31.92 -21.80
N MET A 46 25.87 32.39 -21.37
CA MET A 46 26.74 31.64 -20.45
C MET A 46 26.05 31.38 -19.10
N GLY A 47 25.30 32.36 -18.58
CA GLY A 47 24.51 32.18 -17.36
C GLY A 47 23.41 31.14 -17.51
N ILE A 48 22.70 31.13 -18.65
CA ILE A 48 21.67 30.12 -18.95
C ILE A 48 22.30 28.73 -19.08
N VAL A 49 23.44 28.60 -19.77
CA VAL A 49 24.14 27.31 -19.93
C VAL A 49 24.63 26.78 -18.58
N CYS A 50 25.23 27.62 -17.73
CA CYS A 50 25.62 27.21 -16.37
C CYS A 50 24.40 26.82 -15.52
N PHE A 51 23.29 27.55 -15.61
CA PHE A 51 22.07 27.20 -14.90
C PHE A 51 21.50 25.85 -15.36
N LEU A 52 21.48 25.60 -16.67
CA LEU A 52 21.04 24.33 -17.24
C LEU A 52 21.95 23.18 -16.78
N LEU A 53 23.28 23.34 -16.84
CA LEU A 53 24.23 22.30 -16.43
C LEU A 53 24.20 21.98 -14.93
N LEU A 54 23.89 22.96 -14.08
CA LEU A 54 23.85 22.75 -12.62
C LEU A 54 22.48 22.31 -12.12
N VAL A 55 21.39 22.84 -12.68
CA VAL A 55 20.03 22.63 -12.15
C VAL A 55 19.31 21.46 -12.81
N LEU A 56 19.51 21.20 -14.10
CA LEU A 56 18.88 20.05 -14.77
C LEU A 56 19.27 18.71 -14.14
N PRO A 57 20.54 18.42 -13.82
CA PRO A 57 20.89 17.15 -13.17
C PRO A 57 20.21 16.99 -11.81
N THR A 58 20.11 18.07 -11.01
CA THR A 58 19.45 18.02 -9.70
C THR A 58 17.94 17.80 -9.79
N LEU A 59 17.28 18.38 -10.80
CA LEU A 59 15.85 18.14 -11.05
C LEU A 59 15.60 16.71 -11.55
N VAL A 60 16.49 16.19 -12.40
CA VAL A 60 16.39 14.82 -12.91
C VAL A 60 16.62 13.81 -11.78
N THR A 61 17.56 14.04 -10.86
CA THR A 61 17.79 13.09 -9.75
C THR A 61 16.75 13.16 -8.64
N GLN A 62 16.15 14.33 -8.36
CA GLN A 62 15.10 14.44 -7.35
C GLN A 62 13.77 13.81 -7.78
N ASN A 63 13.55 13.63 -9.09
CA ASN A 63 12.34 13.01 -9.64
C ASN A 63 12.58 11.59 -10.17
N TRP A 64 13.81 11.08 -10.06
CA TRP A 64 14.12 9.68 -10.41
C TRP A 64 13.86 8.77 -9.22
N ASN A 65 12.58 8.58 -8.91
CA ASN A 65 12.18 7.34 -8.25
C ASN A 65 12.03 6.29 -9.37
N PRO A 66 12.88 5.26 -9.44
CA PRO A 66 12.50 4.05 -10.14
C PRO A 66 11.39 3.43 -9.29
N VAL A 67 10.15 3.90 -9.49
CA VAL A 67 8.98 3.13 -9.13
C VAL A 67 9.09 1.88 -9.98
N ASN A 68 9.60 0.82 -9.37
CA ASN A 68 9.40 -0.52 -9.87
C ASN A 68 7.89 -0.67 -10.01
N GLN A 69 7.40 -0.52 -11.24
CA GLN A 69 6.09 -0.99 -11.63
C GLN A 69 6.13 -2.51 -11.63
N ASN A 70 6.37 -3.10 -10.46
CA ASN A 70 5.76 -4.39 -10.16
C ASN A 70 4.28 -4.05 -10.07
N LEU A 71 3.57 -4.37 -11.15
CA LEU A 71 2.13 -4.37 -11.25
C LEU A 71 1.55 -4.87 -9.93
N SER A 72 1.12 -3.94 -9.08
CA SER A 72 0.23 -4.27 -7.98
C SER A 72 -1.09 -4.59 -8.64
N HIS A 73 -1.24 -5.83 -9.12
CA HIS A 73 -2.53 -6.42 -9.40
C HIS A 73 -3.28 -6.42 -8.06
N THR A 74 -3.94 -5.30 -7.81
CA THR A 74 -4.84 -5.12 -6.70
C THR A 74 -6.07 -5.94 -7.05
N GLN A 75 -6.04 -7.25 -6.80
CA GLN A 75 -7.26 -8.04 -6.85
C GLN A 75 -8.23 -7.40 -5.85
N LYS A 76 -9.40 -7.02 -6.35
CA LYS A 76 -10.42 -6.32 -5.57
C LYS A 76 -11.06 -7.38 -4.65
N THR A 77 -10.54 -7.56 -3.45
CA THR A 77 -11.06 -8.54 -2.46
C THR A 77 -12.33 -8.04 -1.75
N SER A 78 -12.78 -6.83 -2.08
CA SER A 78 -14.01 -6.25 -1.53
C SER A 78 -15.23 -7.08 -1.93
N GLY A 79 -15.86 -7.73 -0.94
CA GLY A 79 -17.04 -8.56 -1.14
C GLY A 79 -16.77 -10.06 -1.21
N THR A 80 -15.49 -10.48 -1.11
CA THR A 80 -15.15 -11.90 -1.01
C THR A 80 -15.63 -12.47 0.33
N THR A 81 -16.41 -13.54 0.25
CA THR A 81 -16.81 -14.38 1.38
C THR A 81 -16.03 -15.68 1.31
N VAL A 82 -15.66 -16.22 2.47
CA VAL A 82 -14.95 -17.49 2.62
C VAL A 82 -15.84 -18.44 3.41
N ALA A 83 -16.07 -19.64 2.86
CA ALA A 83 -16.69 -20.75 3.57
C ALA A 83 -15.62 -21.43 4.44
N VAL A 84 -15.80 -21.39 5.76
CA VAL A 84 -14.84 -21.85 6.75
C VAL A 84 -15.44 -23.01 7.54
N LEU A 85 -14.87 -24.20 7.41
CA LEU A 85 -15.22 -25.33 8.27
C LEU A 85 -14.59 -25.15 9.66
N ASN A 86 -15.42 -25.05 10.70
CA ASN A 86 -14.94 -25.17 12.06
C ASN A 86 -14.71 -26.65 12.40
N HIS A 87 -13.44 -27.07 12.48
CA HIS A 87 -13.09 -28.48 12.71
C HIS A 87 -13.55 -29.02 14.08
N GLN A 88 -13.81 -28.15 15.06
CA GLN A 88 -14.24 -28.57 16.40
C GLN A 88 -15.73 -28.85 16.47
N THR A 89 -16.54 -28.04 15.78
CA THR A 89 -18.01 -28.15 15.78
C THR A 89 -18.56 -28.83 14.53
N ASN A 90 -17.72 -29.06 13.52
CA ASN A 90 -18.07 -29.59 12.21
C ASN A 90 -19.16 -28.76 11.50
N THR A 91 -19.07 -27.44 11.61
CA THR A 91 -20.03 -26.49 11.01
C THR A 91 -19.33 -25.54 10.05
N VAL A 92 -19.95 -25.29 8.90
CA VAL A 92 -19.46 -24.30 7.92
C VAL A 92 -19.99 -22.91 8.26
N MET A 93 -19.09 -21.93 8.28
CA MET A 93 -19.39 -20.52 8.48
C MET A 93 -19.04 -19.73 7.22
N ASN A 94 -19.93 -18.84 6.78
CA ASN A 94 -19.64 -17.92 5.68
C ASN A 94 -19.22 -16.58 6.24
N LEU A 95 -17.94 -16.22 6.10
CA LEU A 95 -17.36 -15.02 6.69
C LEU A 95 -16.84 -14.08 5.59
N PRO A 96 -17.04 -12.75 5.71
CA PRO A 96 -16.29 -11.80 4.90
C PRO A 96 -14.79 -12.06 5.09
N LEU A 97 -14.02 -12.03 3.99
CA LEU A 97 -12.58 -12.34 4.01
C LEU A 97 -11.83 -11.56 5.10
N GLU A 98 -12.08 -10.26 5.20
CA GLU A 98 -11.42 -9.40 6.18
C GLU A 98 -11.76 -9.80 7.64
N THR A 99 -13.00 -10.25 7.89
CA THR A 99 -13.41 -10.77 9.22
C THR A 99 -12.73 -12.11 9.52
N TYR A 100 -12.64 -13.01 8.52
CA TYR A 100 -11.90 -14.26 8.66
C TYR A 100 -10.44 -14.00 9.01
N LEU A 101 -9.79 -13.06 8.33
CA LEU A 101 -8.37 -12.73 8.52
C LEU A 101 -8.06 -12.17 9.91
N VAL A 102 -8.97 -11.41 10.52
CA VAL A 102 -8.79 -10.96 11.91
C VAL A 102 -8.67 -12.17 12.85
N GLY A 103 -9.51 -13.19 12.67
CA GLY A 103 -9.46 -14.43 13.45
C GLY A 103 -8.19 -15.25 13.19
N VAL A 104 -7.71 -15.29 11.95
CA VAL A 104 -6.44 -15.97 11.61
C VAL A 104 -5.25 -15.27 12.24
N VAL A 105 -5.10 -13.96 12.03
CA VAL A 105 -3.96 -13.19 12.57
C VAL A 105 -3.92 -13.28 14.10
N ALA A 106 -5.08 -13.22 14.76
CA ALA A 106 -5.19 -13.37 16.21
C ALA A 106 -4.82 -14.77 16.74
N ALA A 107 -5.03 -15.81 15.93
CA ALA A 107 -4.75 -17.18 16.31
C ALA A 107 -3.30 -17.60 16.01
N GLU A 108 -2.71 -17.07 14.94
CA GLU A 108 -1.37 -17.42 14.46
C GLU A 108 -0.25 -16.58 15.07
N MET A 109 -0.54 -15.32 15.44
CA MET A 109 0.48 -14.38 15.91
C MET A 109 0.08 -13.71 17.23
N PRO A 110 0.98 -13.59 18.21
CA PRO A 110 0.69 -12.86 19.44
C PRO A 110 0.34 -11.39 19.13
N ALA A 111 -0.79 -10.91 19.64
CA ALA A 111 -1.23 -9.53 19.40
C ALA A 111 -0.27 -8.46 19.97
N SER A 112 0.62 -8.85 20.88
CA SER A 112 1.70 -8.00 21.39
C SER A 112 2.79 -7.72 20.37
N PHE A 113 2.93 -8.54 19.32
CA PHE A 113 3.96 -8.35 18.28
C PHE A 113 3.81 -7.03 17.54
N GLU A 114 4.90 -6.59 16.91
CA GLU A 114 4.95 -5.32 16.19
C GLU A 114 3.88 -5.20 15.10
N GLN A 115 3.41 -3.97 14.87
CA GLN A 115 2.34 -3.71 13.91
C GLN A 115 2.68 -4.21 12.50
N GLU A 116 3.94 -4.05 12.08
CA GLU A 116 4.39 -4.52 10.77
C GLU A 116 4.40 -6.05 10.66
N ALA A 117 4.71 -6.78 11.75
CA ALA A 117 4.62 -8.24 11.76
C ALA A 117 3.17 -8.71 11.58
N LEU A 118 2.21 -8.08 12.29
CA LEU A 118 0.78 -8.37 12.14
C LEU A 118 0.28 -8.05 10.71
N LYS A 119 0.79 -6.99 10.08
CA LYS A 119 0.47 -6.64 8.69
C LYS A 119 0.98 -7.70 7.72
N VAL A 120 2.23 -8.16 7.88
CA VAL A 120 2.78 -9.24 7.06
C VAL A 120 1.96 -10.52 7.22
N GLN A 121 1.61 -10.89 8.47
CA GLN A 121 0.75 -12.04 8.72
C GLN A 121 -0.62 -11.93 8.04
N ALA A 122 -1.22 -10.73 8.04
CA ALA A 122 -2.48 -10.49 7.34
C ALA A 122 -2.36 -10.69 5.82
N ILE A 123 -1.26 -10.23 5.21
CA ILE A 123 -0.98 -10.42 3.77
C ILE A 123 -0.79 -11.91 3.44
N VAL A 124 -0.02 -12.61 4.26
CA VAL A 124 0.25 -14.05 4.15
C VAL A 124 -1.04 -14.85 4.25
N ALA A 125 -1.84 -14.62 5.29
CA ALA A 125 -3.12 -15.30 5.48
C ALA A 125 -4.13 -14.98 4.36
N ARG A 126 -4.15 -13.73 3.86
CA ARG A 126 -5.00 -13.37 2.73
C ARG A 126 -4.61 -14.11 1.45
N THR A 127 -3.31 -14.18 1.19
CA THR A 127 -2.77 -14.92 0.03
C THR A 127 -3.12 -16.40 0.13
N TYR A 128 -3.01 -16.99 1.32
CA TYR A 128 -3.38 -18.38 1.58
C TYR A 128 -4.86 -18.63 1.27
N ALA A 129 -5.75 -17.85 1.90
CA ALA A 129 -7.19 -18.00 1.72
C ALA A 129 -7.59 -17.88 0.24
N LEU A 130 -7.15 -16.83 -0.45
CA LEU A 130 -7.48 -16.61 -1.86
C LEU A 130 -6.95 -17.71 -2.76
N LYS A 131 -5.76 -18.26 -2.48
CA LYS A 131 -5.22 -19.38 -3.23
C LYS A 131 -6.08 -20.64 -3.06
N ARG A 132 -6.55 -20.92 -1.85
CA ARG A 132 -7.46 -22.06 -1.60
C ARG A 132 -8.79 -21.88 -2.31
N LEU A 133 -9.36 -20.67 -2.30
CA LEU A 133 -10.57 -20.36 -3.07
C LEU A 133 -10.36 -20.61 -4.57
N ASP A 134 -9.26 -20.11 -5.15
CA ASP A 134 -8.94 -20.28 -6.57
C ASP A 134 -8.74 -21.76 -6.94
N MET A 135 -7.95 -22.49 -6.13
CA MET A 135 -7.69 -23.92 -6.33
C MET A 135 -8.97 -24.76 -6.23
N TYR A 136 -9.81 -24.50 -5.21
CA TYR A 136 -10.98 -25.32 -4.93
C TYR A 136 -12.21 -24.97 -5.78
N THR A 137 -12.21 -23.80 -6.42
CA THR A 137 -13.18 -23.51 -7.51
C THR A 137 -13.07 -24.54 -8.64
N ALA A 138 -11.84 -25.00 -8.95
CA ALA A 138 -11.60 -25.99 -9.99
C ALA A 138 -11.69 -27.44 -9.47
N SER A 139 -11.27 -27.70 -8.22
CA SER A 139 -11.27 -29.03 -7.62
C SER A 139 -11.43 -28.93 -6.10
N PRO A 140 -12.61 -29.24 -5.54
CA PRO A 140 -12.86 -29.19 -4.11
C PRO A 140 -11.85 -30.02 -3.29
N ASN A 141 -11.55 -29.56 -2.07
CA ASN A 141 -10.70 -30.33 -1.16
C ASN A 141 -11.45 -31.59 -0.67
N PRO A 142 -10.84 -32.79 -0.69
CA PRO A 142 -11.50 -34.01 -0.24
C PRO A 142 -11.77 -34.08 1.26
N GLU A 143 -10.99 -33.38 2.10
CA GLU A 143 -11.17 -33.33 3.57
C GLU A 143 -12.33 -32.42 4.00
N HIS A 144 -12.67 -31.41 3.19
CA HIS A 144 -13.76 -30.48 3.45
C HIS A 144 -14.37 -29.95 2.14
N PRO A 145 -15.06 -30.79 1.36
CA PRO A 145 -15.56 -30.42 0.02
C PRO A 145 -16.60 -29.30 0.03
N GLU A 146 -17.22 -29.04 1.19
CA GLU A 146 -18.21 -27.99 1.42
C GLU A 146 -17.62 -26.63 1.85
N ALA A 147 -16.30 -26.53 2.05
CA ALA A 147 -15.65 -25.34 2.57
C ALA A 147 -14.35 -25.00 1.82
N ASP A 148 -14.04 -23.69 1.75
CA ASP A 148 -12.82 -23.19 1.12
C ASP A 148 -11.59 -23.42 1.99
N VAL A 149 -11.76 -23.31 3.32
CA VAL A 149 -10.71 -23.48 4.33
C VAL A 149 -11.28 -24.09 5.60
N CYS A 150 -10.42 -24.56 6.51
CA CYS A 150 -10.81 -25.04 7.82
C CYS A 150 -10.01 -24.36 8.95
N THR A 151 -10.49 -24.47 10.18
CA THR A 151 -9.85 -23.87 11.37
C THR A 151 -8.80 -24.77 12.01
N ASP A 152 -8.49 -25.94 11.43
CA ASP A 152 -7.40 -26.82 11.90
C ASP A 152 -6.07 -26.30 11.34
N SER A 153 -5.17 -25.86 12.22
CA SER A 153 -3.85 -25.32 11.84
C SER A 153 -2.91 -26.37 11.26
N ARG A 154 -3.22 -27.68 11.38
CA ARG A 154 -2.42 -28.76 10.78
C ARG A 154 -2.75 -28.97 9.31
N HIS A 155 -3.92 -28.51 8.86
CA HIS A 155 -4.39 -28.64 7.49
C HIS A 155 -4.47 -27.27 6.77
N CYS A 156 -5.05 -26.27 7.44
CA CYS A 156 -5.20 -24.92 6.92
C CYS A 156 -4.49 -23.89 7.81
N GLN A 157 -5.24 -23.02 8.47
CA GLN A 157 -4.70 -21.96 9.31
C GLN A 157 -5.43 -21.98 10.65
N ALA A 158 -4.71 -21.65 11.72
CA ALA A 158 -5.34 -21.43 13.00
C ALA A 158 -6.36 -20.29 12.87
N TRP A 159 -7.50 -20.43 13.52
CA TRP A 159 -8.53 -19.40 13.53
C TRP A 159 -9.26 -19.40 14.87
N LYS A 160 -9.58 -18.20 15.37
CA LYS A 160 -10.38 -18.01 16.59
C LYS A 160 -11.50 -17.03 16.33
N SER A 161 -12.68 -17.35 16.84
CA SER A 161 -13.83 -16.46 16.83
C SER A 161 -13.64 -15.28 17.79
N GLU A 162 -14.37 -14.18 17.55
CA GLU A 162 -14.35 -13.03 18.46
C GLU A 162 -14.71 -13.44 19.91
N ALA A 163 -15.65 -14.37 20.09
CA ALA A 163 -16.04 -14.86 21.40
C ALA A 163 -14.86 -15.56 22.13
N GLU A 164 -14.08 -16.37 21.42
CA GLU A 164 -12.88 -17.01 21.97
C GLU A 164 -11.79 -15.99 22.29
N LEU A 165 -11.58 -15.00 21.42
CA LEU A 165 -10.61 -13.92 21.67
C LEU A 165 -10.99 -13.07 22.88
N ARG A 166 -12.28 -12.76 23.06
CA ARG A 166 -12.78 -12.06 24.26
C ARG A 166 -12.51 -12.86 25.53
N ARG A 167 -12.73 -14.18 25.50
CA ARG A 167 -12.42 -15.07 26.63
C ARG A 167 -10.91 -15.14 26.90
N GLN A 168 -10.09 -15.25 25.85
CA GLN A 168 -8.64 -15.39 25.97
C GLN A 168 -7.96 -14.12 26.50
N TRP A 169 -8.35 -12.94 26.01
CA TRP A 169 -7.69 -11.67 26.35
C TRP A 169 -8.35 -10.93 27.52
N GLY A 170 -9.59 -11.28 27.86
CA GLY A 170 -10.38 -10.61 28.88
C GLY A 170 -10.73 -9.17 28.52
N LEU A 171 -11.48 -8.51 29.42
CA LEU A 171 -12.10 -7.20 29.15
C LEU A 171 -11.11 -6.07 28.88
N ILE A 172 -9.90 -6.16 29.44
CA ILE A 172 -8.90 -5.08 29.36
C ILE A 172 -8.09 -5.15 28.07
N LYS A 173 -7.53 -6.33 27.75
CA LYS A 173 -6.63 -6.47 26.59
C LYS A 173 -7.39 -6.65 25.29
N PHE A 174 -8.58 -7.25 25.32
CA PHE A 174 -9.39 -7.50 24.13
C PHE A 174 -9.56 -6.26 23.23
N PRO A 175 -10.09 -5.11 23.71
CA PRO A 175 -10.34 -3.98 22.82
C PRO A 175 -9.06 -3.43 22.18
N MET A 176 -7.94 -3.44 22.91
CA MET A 176 -6.65 -2.96 22.40
C MET A 176 -6.08 -3.90 21.35
N TYR A 177 -5.98 -5.20 21.65
CA TYR A 177 -5.42 -6.21 20.75
C TYR A 177 -6.29 -6.42 19.51
N TYR A 178 -7.60 -6.50 19.68
CA TYR A 178 -8.54 -6.67 18.58
C TYR A 178 -8.49 -5.48 17.62
N LYS A 179 -8.47 -4.24 18.14
CA LYS A 179 -8.32 -3.03 17.32
C LYS A 179 -6.99 -3.00 16.57
N LYS A 180 -5.89 -3.40 17.22
CA LYS A 180 -4.55 -3.44 16.61
C LYS A 180 -4.50 -4.41 15.42
N ILE A 181 -5.12 -5.58 15.56
CA ILE A 181 -5.21 -6.60 14.51
C ILE A 181 -6.13 -6.13 13.37
N ILE A 182 -7.30 -5.56 13.69
CA ILE A 182 -8.18 -4.96 12.68
C ILE A 182 -7.41 -3.93 11.85
N ALA A 183 -6.67 -3.03 12.49
CA ALA A 183 -5.85 -2.04 11.79
C ALA A 183 -4.78 -2.69 10.89
N ALA A 184 -4.18 -3.82 11.29
CA ALA A 184 -3.22 -4.56 10.46
C ALA A 184 -3.89 -5.15 9.21
N VAL A 185 -5.06 -5.78 9.39
CA VAL A 185 -5.84 -6.39 8.31
C VAL A 185 -6.33 -5.32 7.33
N GLU A 186 -6.92 -4.23 7.83
CA GLU A 186 -7.46 -3.14 7.02
C GLU A 186 -6.37 -2.38 6.25
N SER A 187 -5.25 -2.04 6.89
CA SER A 187 -4.14 -1.32 6.24
C SER A 187 -3.41 -2.14 5.16
N THR A 188 -3.66 -3.45 5.13
CA THR A 188 -3.13 -4.38 4.11
C THR A 188 -4.20 -4.90 3.17
N LYS A 189 -5.38 -4.26 3.15
CA LYS A 189 -6.47 -4.64 2.27
C LYS A 189 -6.02 -4.73 0.80
N ASN A 190 -6.43 -5.80 0.13
CA ASN A 190 -6.05 -6.15 -1.24
C ASN A 190 -4.55 -6.39 -1.49
N LYS A 191 -3.70 -6.45 -0.44
CA LYS A 191 -2.30 -6.85 -0.59
C LYS A 191 -2.20 -8.36 -0.52
N ILE A 192 -1.58 -8.93 -1.54
CA ILE A 192 -1.35 -10.36 -1.74
C ILE A 192 0.10 -10.57 -2.20
N ILE A 193 0.59 -11.79 -2.13
CA ILE A 193 1.92 -12.16 -2.60
C ILE A 193 1.79 -13.02 -3.85
N THR A 194 2.48 -12.62 -4.91
CA THR A 194 2.49 -13.33 -6.19
C THR A 194 3.91 -13.65 -6.64
N TYR A 195 4.03 -14.69 -7.45
CA TYR A 195 5.24 -15.04 -8.20
C TYR A 195 4.80 -15.45 -9.60
N GLU A 196 5.37 -14.85 -10.63
CA GLU A 196 4.93 -15.03 -12.03
C GLU A 196 3.40 -14.84 -12.20
N ASP A 197 2.88 -13.76 -11.61
CA ASP A 197 1.46 -13.37 -11.62
C ASP A 197 0.47 -14.39 -11.01
N LYS A 198 0.97 -15.41 -10.33
CA LYS A 198 0.17 -16.41 -9.61
C LYS A 198 0.33 -16.26 -8.11
N LEU A 199 -0.72 -16.56 -7.35
CA LEU A 199 -0.67 -16.60 -5.89
C LEU A 199 0.37 -17.65 -5.44
N ILE A 200 1.27 -17.23 -4.56
CA ILE A 200 2.28 -18.14 -4.00
C ILE A 200 1.65 -19.11 -2.99
N ASP A 201 2.38 -20.17 -2.61
CA ASP A 201 2.15 -20.91 -1.36
C ASP A 201 2.82 -20.14 -0.20
N PRO A 202 2.07 -19.37 0.61
CA PRO A 202 2.64 -18.46 1.58
C PRO A 202 2.80 -19.18 2.92
N VAL A 203 3.58 -20.26 2.96
CA VAL A 203 3.82 -21.02 4.19
C VAL A 203 4.61 -20.20 5.22
N TYR A 204 4.31 -20.40 6.49
CA TYR A 204 4.96 -19.72 7.62
C TYR A 204 5.08 -20.66 8.81
N HIS A 205 5.96 -20.32 9.75
CA HIS A 205 6.21 -21.08 10.97
C HIS A 205 6.63 -20.14 12.11
N SER A 206 6.63 -20.63 13.35
CA SER A 206 6.85 -19.82 14.55
C SER A 206 8.28 -19.27 14.66
N THR A 207 9.27 -20.13 14.51
CA THR A 207 10.68 -19.80 14.81
C THR A 207 11.60 -20.66 13.98
N CYS A 208 12.57 -20.03 13.32
CA CYS A 208 13.56 -20.69 12.50
C CYS A 208 14.77 -21.14 13.34
N GLY A 209 15.46 -22.21 12.93
CA GLY A 209 16.73 -22.66 13.55
C GLY A 209 17.96 -21.86 13.09
N GLY A 210 17.81 -20.56 12.83
CA GLY A 210 18.83 -19.68 12.26
C GLY A 210 18.76 -19.51 10.74
N ARG A 211 18.03 -20.39 10.04
CA ARG A 211 17.66 -20.27 8.63
C ARG A 211 16.26 -20.82 8.40
N THR A 212 15.61 -20.36 7.34
CA THR A 212 14.45 -21.07 6.78
C THR A 212 14.90 -22.26 5.96
N GLU A 213 14.00 -23.21 5.70
CA GLU A 213 14.27 -24.38 4.86
C GLU A 213 13.98 -24.13 3.38
N ASN A 214 14.57 -24.94 2.49
CA ASN A 214 14.06 -25.05 1.13
C ASN A 214 12.82 -25.92 1.11
N SER A 215 11.91 -25.68 0.16
CA SER A 215 10.65 -26.44 0.11
C SER A 215 10.85 -27.94 -0.15
N GLU A 216 11.87 -28.33 -0.91
CA GLU A 216 12.20 -29.73 -1.20
C GLU A 216 12.84 -30.50 -0.03
N ASP A 217 13.29 -29.78 1.01
CA ASP A 217 13.86 -30.40 2.21
C ASP A 217 12.77 -30.71 3.25
N VAL A 218 11.58 -30.11 3.11
CA VAL A 218 10.40 -30.31 3.98
C VAL A 218 9.30 -31.09 3.25
N TRP A 219 9.10 -30.83 1.97
CA TRP A 219 8.12 -31.46 1.09
C TRP A 219 8.81 -32.02 -0.16
N ALA A 220 8.04 -32.50 -1.14
CA ALA A 220 8.61 -33.20 -2.31
C ALA A 220 9.09 -32.29 -3.45
N LYS A 221 8.74 -31.00 -3.47
CA LYS A 221 8.91 -30.15 -4.67
C LYS A 221 9.73 -28.91 -4.37
N ALA A 222 10.67 -28.63 -5.27
CA ALA A 222 11.42 -27.39 -5.29
C ALA A 222 10.54 -26.23 -5.80
N ILE A 223 10.36 -25.19 -4.98
CA ILE A 223 9.50 -24.03 -5.28
C ILE A 223 10.38 -22.76 -5.29
N PRO A 224 10.45 -22.01 -6.41
CA PRO A 224 11.43 -20.93 -6.59
C PRO A 224 11.47 -19.87 -5.49
N TYR A 225 10.33 -19.55 -4.88
CA TYR A 225 10.20 -18.53 -3.84
C TYR A 225 10.26 -19.08 -2.40
N LEU A 226 10.35 -20.41 -2.20
CA LEU A 226 10.50 -21.04 -0.89
C LEU A 226 11.92 -21.59 -0.76
N ARG A 227 12.87 -20.69 -0.49
CA ARG A 227 14.29 -20.98 -0.42
C ARG A 227 14.86 -20.62 0.93
N SER A 228 15.90 -21.35 1.33
CA SER A 228 16.58 -21.13 2.60
C SER A 228 17.24 -19.76 2.64
N VAL A 229 16.76 -18.90 3.55
CA VAL A 229 17.36 -17.60 3.84
C VAL A 229 17.82 -17.54 5.31
N PRO A 230 18.88 -16.77 5.63
CA PRO A 230 19.27 -16.53 7.01
C PRO A 230 18.16 -15.84 7.79
N CYS A 231 17.95 -16.25 9.03
CA CYS A 231 16.91 -15.73 9.90
C CYS A 231 17.54 -15.41 11.26
N LYS A 232 17.95 -14.13 11.41
CA LYS A 232 18.88 -13.69 12.47
C LYS A 232 18.20 -13.31 13.77
N TRP A 233 16.94 -12.87 13.71
CA TRP A 233 16.25 -12.29 14.86
C TRP A 233 15.65 -13.35 15.81
N ASP A 234 15.40 -14.55 15.28
CA ASP A 234 14.79 -15.67 15.99
C ASP A 234 15.66 -16.25 17.11
N GLN A 235 16.96 -15.97 17.13
CA GLN A 235 17.87 -16.38 18.21
C GLN A 235 17.44 -15.89 19.59
N THR A 236 16.62 -14.82 19.64
CA THR A 236 16.07 -14.27 20.88
C THR A 236 14.64 -14.75 21.18
N ALA A 237 14.08 -15.59 20.31
CA ALA A 237 12.73 -16.10 20.48
C ALA A 237 12.67 -17.08 21.67
N PRO A 238 11.61 -17.05 22.49
CA PRO A 238 11.47 -17.95 23.64
C PRO A 238 11.47 -19.45 23.29
N ARG A 239 11.22 -19.79 22.02
CA ARG A 239 11.17 -21.16 21.50
C ARG A 239 12.29 -21.46 20.50
N TYR A 240 13.40 -20.71 20.56
CA TYR A 240 14.54 -20.96 19.69
C TYR A 240 15.24 -22.28 20.02
N GLU A 241 15.36 -22.59 21.31
CA GLU A 241 15.91 -23.86 21.82
C GLU A 241 14.92 -24.49 22.80
N GLU A 242 14.72 -25.80 22.67
CA GLU A 242 13.89 -26.59 23.58
C GLU A 242 14.61 -27.92 23.86
N GLN A 243 14.67 -28.32 25.14
CA GLN A 243 15.24 -29.60 25.57
C GLN A 243 14.13 -30.49 26.12
N LEU A 244 14.04 -31.70 25.59
CA LEU A 244 13.11 -32.73 26.05
C LEU A 244 13.89 -33.95 26.52
N THR A 245 13.77 -34.29 27.81
CA THR A 245 14.33 -35.53 28.37
C THR A 245 13.31 -36.64 28.24
N LEU A 246 13.66 -37.70 27.51
CA LEU A 246 12.85 -38.91 27.38
C LEU A 246 13.36 -39.94 28.39
N THR A 247 12.45 -40.48 29.21
CA THR A 247 12.71 -41.56 30.18
C THR A 247 12.46 -42.93 29.60
#